data_AF-A0A1N6PFE0-F1
#
_entry.id   AF-A0A1N6PFE0-F1
#
_cell.length_a   1.000
_cell.length_b   1.000
_cell.length_c   1.000
_cell.angle_alpha   90.00
_cell.angle_beta   90.00
_cell.angle_gamma   90.00
#
_symmetry.space_group_name_H-M   'P 1'
#
loop_
_entity.id
_entity.type
_entity.pdbx_description
1 polymer ?
#
loop_
_entity_poly.entity_id
_entity_poly.type
_entity_poly.pdbx_seq_one_letter_code
_entity_poly.pdbx_strand_id
1 'polypeptide(L)'
;MPDLDIESTAQGLLALKSLLETRPEAAELLRAMHLGPDLLLPAMLGLFLFLLMRHVATGASLYGRAAEHLLPALTALPVAYVAVDYAENILSLMLFPPAMPAPGAAGLLAEAISWLTRLKFAALVISGILILRLTFGPKPANEP
;
A
#
# COMPACT_ATOMS: atom_id res chain seq x y z
N MET A 1 -2.65 21.96 -10.74
CA MET A 1 -2.11 20.90 -9.86
C MET A 1 -3.33 20.37 -9.13
N PRO A 2 -3.77 19.11 -9.33
CA PRO A 2 -5.01 18.67 -8.71
C PRO A 2 -4.81 18.58 -7.21
N ASP A 3 -5.69 19.24 -6.45
CA ASP A 3 -5.67 19.33 -5.00
C ASP A 3 -5.70 17.92 -4.38
N LEU A 4 -4.57 17.52 -3.80
CA LEU A 4 -4.43 16.31 -2.98
C LEU A 4 -5.01 16.57 -1.59
N ASP A 5 -6.21 17.13 -1.51
CA ASP A 5 -6.88 17.41 -0.23
C ASP A 5 -7.41 16.11 0.35
N ILE A 6 -6.88 15.76 1.53
CA ILE A 6 -7.28 14.60 2.33
C ILE A 6 -8.79 14.68 2.60
N GLU A 7 -9.27 15.90 2.83
CA GLU A 7 -10.67 16.21 3.09
C GLU A 7 -11.58 15.87 1.90
N SER A 8 -11.17 16.19 0.67
CA SER A 8 -11.90 15.83 -0.56
C SER A 8 -11.98 14.31 -0.76
N THR A 9 -10.90 13.59 -0.46
CA THR A 9 -10.86 12.12 -0.56
C THR A 9 -11.75 11.46 0.49
N ALA A 10 -11.71 11.95 1.73
CA ALA A 10 -12.56 11.46 2.82
C ALA A 10 -14.05 11.76 2.56
N GLN A 11 -14.38 12.94 2.04
CA GLN A 11 -15.74 13.28 1.59
C GLN A 11 -16.21 12.37 0.47
N GLY A 12 -15.35 12.03 -0.49
CA GLY A 12 -15.63 11.05 -1.54
C GLY A 12 -15.95 9.65 -0.99
N LEU A 13 -15.20 9.19 0.01
CA LEU A 13 -15.46 7.93 0.73
C LEU A 13 -16.82 7.93 1.44
N LEU A 14 -17.19 9.04 2.08
CA LEU A 14 -18.49 9.18 2.74
C LEU A 14 -19.65 9.25 1.72
N ALA A 15 -19.46 9.92 0.58
CA ALA A 15 -20.43 9.92 -0.51
C ALA A 15 -20.58 8.53 -1.16
N LEU A 16 -19.48 7.79 -1.29
CA LEU A 16 -19.51 6.41 -1.75
C LEU A 16 -20.27 5.52 -0.76
N LYS A 17 -20.03 5.66 0.55
CA LYS A 17 -20.78 4.96 1.59
C LYS A 17 -22.29 5.20 1.48
N SER A 18 -22.74 6.45 1.34
CA SER A 18 -24.17 6.75 1.21
C SER A 18 -24.78 6.17 -0.08
N LEU A 19 -24.02 6.14 -1.17
CA LEU A 19 -24.45 5.49 -2.41
C LEU A 19 -24.57 3.97 -2.25
N LEU A 20 -23.62 3.32 -1.56
CA LEU A 20 -23.67 1.88 -1.28
C LEU A 20 -24.82 1.50 -0.35
N GLU A 21 -25.20 2.37 0.60
CA GLU A 21 -26.39 2.15 1.44
C GLU A 21 -27.68 2.07 0.61
N THR A 22 -27.73 2.76 -0.55
CA THR A 22 -28.87 2.68 -1.47
C THR A 22 -28.79 1.51 -2.47
N ARG A 23 -27.65 0.82 -2.55
CA ARG A 23 -27.34 -0.19 -3.58
C ARG A 23 -26.69 -1.42 -2.93
N PRO A 24 -27.48 -2.32 -2.32
CA PRO A 24 -26.94 -3.47 -1.58
C PRO A 24 -26.10 -4.42 -2.45
N GLU A 25 -26.48 -4.63 -3.71
CA GLU A 25 -25.71 -5.47 -4.66
C GLU A 25 -24.28 -4.93 -4.88
N ALA A 26 -24.13 -3.61 -4.97
CA ALA A 26 -22.82 -2.97 -5.14
C ALA A 26 -21.98 -3.07 -3.87
N ALA A 27 -22.61 -3.01 -2.69
CA ALA A 27 -21.94 -3.19 -1.42
C ALA A 27 -21.43 -4.63 -1.21
N GLU A 28 -22.23 -5.62 -1.60
CA GLU A 28 -21.81 -7.03 -1.58
C GLU A 28 -20.65 -7.29 -2.54
N LEU A 29 -20.69 -6.71 -3.75
CA LEU A 29 -19.58 -6.80 -4.69
C LEU A 29 -18.30 -6.17 -4.15
N LEU A 30 -18.37 -4.96 -3.58
CA LEU A 30 -17.21 -4.28 -2.99
C LEU A 30 -16.60 -5.12 -1.86
N ARG A 31 -17.44 -5.72 -1.03
CA ARG A 31 -17.03 -6.62 0.05
C ARG A 31 -16.39 -7.90 -0.50
N ALA A 32 -16.96 -8.50 -1.54
CA ALA A 32 -16.41 -9.68 -2.18
C ALA A 32 -15.02 -9.39 -2.79
N MET A 33 -14.80 -8.19 -3.33
CA MET A 33 -13.48 -7.76 -3.80
C MET A 33 -12.48 -7.63 -2.64
N HIS A 34 -12.87 -6.95 -1.54
CA HIS A 34 -12.04 -6.80 -0.34
C HIS A 34 -11.70 -8.14 0.34
N LEU A 35 -12.61 -9.12 0.27
CA LEU A 35 -12.45 -10.45 0.87
C LEU A 35 -11.90 -11.50 -0.10
N GLY A 36 -11.58 -11.13 -1.33
CA GLY A 36 -11.11 -12.07 -2.36
C GLY A 36 -9.84 -11.56 -3.03
N PRO A 37 -9.95 -10.93 -4.21
CA PRO A 37 -8.79 -10.47 -4.99
C PRO A 37 -7.89 -9.49 -4.22
N ASP A 38 -8.47 -8.60 -3.41
CA ASP A 38 -7.71 -7.59 -2.68
C ASP A 38 -6.96 -8.17 -1.48
N LEU A 39 -7.17 -9.43 -1.09
CA LEU A 39 -6.32 -10.11 -0.11
C LEU A 39 -5.08 -10.73 -0.77
N LEU A 40 -5.24 -11.25 -1.99
CA LEU A 40 -4.22 -12.03 -2.69
C LEU A 40 -3.26 -11.14 -3.47
N LEU A 41 -3.78 -10.13 -4.18
CA LEU A 41 -2.97 -9.28 -5.06
C LEU A 41 -1.88 -8.51 -4.30
N PRO A 42 -2.16 -7.86 -3.16
CA PRO A 42 -1.14 -7.17 -2.38
C PRO A 42 -0.11 -8.13 -1.80
N ALA A 43 -0.53 -9.34 -1.38
CA ALA A 43 0.38 -10.36 -0.90
C ALA A 43 1.35 -10.82 -1.99
N MET A 44 0.82 -11.11 -3.19
CA MET A 44 1.63 -11.49 -4.34
C MET A 44 2.57 -10.38 -4.77
N LEU A 45 2.09 -9.14 -4.87
CA LEU A 45 2.90 -7.98 -5.23
C LEU A 45 3.96 -7.68 -4.17
N GLY A 46 3.60 -7.72 -2.90
CA GLY A 46 4.52 -7.53 -1.79
C GLY A 46 5.61 -8.60 -1.74
N LEU A 47 5.25 -9.87 -1.94
CA LEU A 47 6.22 -10.97 -2.03
C LEU A 47 7.13 -10.79 -3.25
N PHE A 48 6.58 -10.43 -4.41
CA PHE A 48 7.35 -10.15 -5.61
C PHE A 48 8.35 -9.03 -5.38
N LEU A 49 7.92 -7.90 -4.82
CA LEU A 49 8.79 -6.76 -4.49
C LEU A 49 9.85 -7.14 -3.45
N PHE A 50 9.48 -7.91 -2.43
CA PHE A 50 10.41 -8.39 -1.41
C PHE A 50 11.51 -9.27 -2.02
N LEU A 51 11.13 -10.25 -2.84
CA LEU A 51 12.07 -11.16 -3.50
C LEU A 51 12.94 -10.42 -4.51
N LEU A 52 12.36 -9.51 -5.29
CA LEU A 52 13.08 -8.70 -6.25
C LEU A 52 14.08 -7.77 -5.55
N MET A 53 13.66 -7.09 -4.47
CA MET A 53 14.55 -6.26 -3.66
C MET A 53 15.71 -7.08 -3.09
N ARG A 54 15.44 -8.27 -2.54
CA ARG A 54 16.47 -9.17 -2.01
C ARG A 54 17.44 -9.62 -3.10
N HIS A 55 16.93 -9.99 -4.27
CA HIS A 55 17.73 -10.45 -5.40
C HIS A 55 18.65 -9.35 -5.94
N VAL A 56 18.14 -8.12 -6.05
CA VAL A 56 18.93 -7.01 -6.58
C VAL A 56 19.89 -6.45 -5.52
N ALA A 57 19.55 -6.53 -4.22
CA ALA A 57 20.44 -6.10 -3.14
C ALA A 57 21.70 -7.00 -3.01
N THR A 58 21.61 -8.30 -3.30
CA THR A 58 22.78 -9.19 -3.36
C THR A 58 23.67 -8.84 -4.54
N GLY A 59 24.84 -8.24 -4.27
CA GLY A 59 25.79 -7.80 -5.29
C GLY A 59 25.61 -6.37 -5.81
N ALA A 60 24.75 -5.54 -5.19
CA ALA A 60 24.66 -4.11 -5.49
C ALA A 60 25.31 -3.25 -4.39
N SER A 61 25.71 -2.03 -4.75
CA SER A 61 26.16 -1.02 -3.78
C SER A 61 25.16 0.13 -3.71
N LEU A 62 24.90 0.63 -2.50
CA LEU A 62 24.06 1.81 -2.28
C LEU A 62 24.83 2.80 -1.42
N TYR A 63 25.06 4.00 -1.95
CA TYR A 63 25.86 5.05 -1.30
C TYR A 63 27.27 4.59 -0.85
N GLY A 64 27.95 3.77 -1.66
CA GLY A 64 29.30 3.28 -1.36
C GLY A 64 29.36 2.20 -0.26
N ARG A 65 28.21 1.70 0.22
CA ARG A 65 28.12 0.54 1.12
C ARG A 65 27.49 -0.64 0.39
N ALA A 66 27.89 -1.86 0.77
CA ALA A 66 27.25 -3.08 0.27
C ALA A 66 25.76 -3.06 0.63
N ALA A 67 24.87 -3.18 -0.37
CA ALA A 67 23.43 -3.12 -0.17
C ALA A 67 22.91 -4.26 0.73
N GLU A 68 23.70 -5.34 0.88
CA GLU A 68 23.46 -6.45 1.79
C GLU A 68 23.33 -6.02 3.27
N HIS A 69 24.09 -5.01 3.71
CA HIS A 69 23.96 -4.48 5.07
C HIS A 69 22.66 -3.69 5.28
N LEU A 70 22.08 -3.16 4.20
CA LEU A 70 20.83 -2.40 4.21
C LEU A 70 19.62 -3.28 3.90
N LEU A 71 19.82 -4.57 3.64
CA LEU A 71 18.79 -5.50 3.21
C LEU A 71 17.58 -5.57 4.17
N PRO A 72 17.74 -5.52 5.51
CA PRO A 72 16.59 -5.42 6.42
C PRO A 72 15.77 -4.14 6.21
N ALA A 73 16.42 -3.00 6.02
CA ALA A 73 15.74 -1.72 5.80
C ALA A 73 15.07 -1.67 4.41
N LEU A 74 15.71 -2.21 3.39
CA LEU A 74 15.19 -2.26 2.02
C LEU A 74 13.96 -3.18 1.92
N THR A 75 13.99 -4.32 2.61
CA THR A 75 12.88 -5.28 2.63
C THR A 75 11.74 -4.87 3.56
N ALA A 76 11.99 -3.97 4.52
CA ALA A 76 10.94 -3.41 5.37
C ALA A 76 9.91 -2.60 4.57
N LEU A 77 10.30 -2.01 3.44
CA LEU A 77 9.41 -1.20 2.60
C LEU A 77 8.30 -2.02 1.90
N PRO A 78 8.62 -3.12 1.17
CA PRO A 78 7.60 -4.05 0.68
C PRO A 78 6.71 -4.62 1.78
N VAL A 79 7.29 -4.93 2.95
CA VAL A 79 6.52 -5.42 4.11
C VAL A 79 5.56 -4.35 4.64
N ALA A 80 6.02 -3.11 4.76
CA ALA A 80 5.19 -1.98 5.16
C ALA A 80 4.06 -1.74 4.15
N TYR A 81 4.32 -1.85 2.85
CA TYR A 81 3.29 -1.78 1.80
C TYR A 81 2.17 -2.80 2.04
N VAL A 82 2.52 -4.07 2.28
CA VAL A 82 1.54 -5.13 2.54
C VAL A 82 0.76 -4.88 3.83
N ALA A 83 1.45 -4.47 4.91
CA ALA A 83 0.81 -4.20 6.18
C ALA A 83 -0.20 -3.03 6.10
N VAL A 84 0.17 -1.95 5.41
CA VAL A 84 -0.70 -0.78 5.21
C VAL A 84 -1.90 -1.13 4.33
N ASP A 85 -1.71 -1.96 3.30
CA ASP A 85 -2.81 -2.42 2.44
C ASP A 85 -3.83 -3.27 3.21
N TYR A 86 -3.38 -4.22 4.02
CA TYR A 86 -4.30 -4.99 4.87
C TYR A 86 -5.00 -4.13 5.92
N ALA A 87 -4.31 -3.13 6.48
CA ALA A 87 -4.93 -2.17 7.40
C ALA A 87 -6.02 -1.36 6.68
N GLU A 88 -5.77 -0.89 5.46
CA GLU A 88 -6.74 -0.18 4.63
C GLU A 88 -7.96 -1.07 4.35
N ASN A 89 -7.75 -2.32 3.97
CA ASN A 89 -8.84 -3.27 3.72
C ASN A 89 -9.70 -3.53 4.97
N ILE A 90 -9.08 -3.64 6.15
CA ILE A 90 -9.81 -3.78 7.42
C ILE A 90 -10.65 -2.54 7.70
N LEU A 91 -10.07 -1.33 7.57
CA LEU A 91 -10.81 -0.09 7.79
C LEU A 91 -11.94 0.10 6.78
N SER A 92 -11.74 -0.27 5.52
CA SER A 92 -12.79 -0.28 4.49
C SER A 92 -13.95 -1.18 4.88
N LEU A 93 -13.68 -2.39 5.37
CA LEU A 93 -14.73 -3.31 5.86
C LEU A 93 -15.46 -2.77 7.10
N MET A 94 -14.83 -1.91 7.90
CA MET A 94 -15.44 -1.24 9.05
C MET A 94 -16.22 0.03 8.67
N LEU A 95 -15.92 0.63 7.52
CA LEU A 95 -16.58 1.84 7.02
C LEU A 95 -17.79 1.52 6.12
N PHE A 96 -17.67 0.51 5.26
CA PHE A 96 -18.70 0.16 4.29
C PHE A 96 -19.71 -0.86 4.82
N PRO A 97 -20.94 -0.86 4.30
CA PRO A 97 -21.97 -1.84 4.68
C PRO A 97 -21.45 -3.29 4.58
N PRO A 98 -21.79 -4.19 5.53
CA PRO A 98 -22.81 -4.08 6.57
C PRO A 98 -22.37 -3.33 7.84
N ALA A 99 -21.12 -2.88 7.94
CA ALA A 99 -20.72 -2.07 9.07
C ALA A 99 -21.46 -0.71 9.00
N MET A 100 -22.21 -0.39 10.05
CA MET A 100 -22.88 0.90 10.23
C MET A 100 -22.20 1.67 11.35
N PRO A 101 -20.98 2.20 11.13
CA PRO A 101 -20.28 2.97 12.15
C PRO A 101 -21.06 4.25 12.48
N ALA A 102 -20.96 4.69 13.74
CA ALA A 102 -21.52 5.97 14.15
C ALA A 102 -20.94 7.11 13.29
N PRO A 103 -21.68 8.21 13.03
CA PRO A 103 -21.24 9.28 12.11
C PRO A 103 -19.86 9.86 12.45
N GLY A 104 -19.54 10.02 13.73
CA GLY A 104 -18.23 10.48 14.18
C GLY A 104 -17.09 9.49 13.90
N ALA A 105 -17.37 8.19 13.95
CA ALA A 105 -16.39 7.15 13.61
C ALA A 105 -16.21 7.01 12.08
N ALA A 106 -17.29 7.21 11.30
CA ALA A 106 -17.23 7.13 9.84
C ALA A 106 -16.28 8.18 9.24
N GLY A 107 -16.28 9.41 9.78
CA GLY A 107 -15.36 10.46 9.35
C GLY A 107 -13.89 10.10 9.63
N LEU A 108 -13.60 9.63 10.85
CA LEU A 108 -12.25 9.19 11.24
C LEU A 108 -11.77 8.00 10.40
N LEU A 109 -12.65 7.04 10.10
CA LEU A 109 -12.34 5.91 9.24
C LEU A 109 -12.04 6.35 7.80
N ALA A 110 -12.83 7.26 7.24
CA ALA A 110 -12.61 7.78 5.89
C ALA A 110 -11.28 8.56 5.79
N GLU A 111 -10.95 9.36 6.80
CA GLU A 111 -9.67 10.07 6.87
C GLU A 111 -8.49 9.10 7.02
N ALA A 112 -8.62 8.11 7.91
CA ALA A 112 -7.59 7.08 8.10
C ALA A 112 -7.35 6.27 6.81
N ILE A 113 -8.40 5.87 6.10
CA ILE A 113 -8.28 5.19 4.80
C ILE A 113 -7.53 6.08 3.81
N SER A 114 -7.87 7.37 3.70
CA SER A 114 -7.18 8.30 2.80
C SER A 114 -5.67 8.38 3.06
N TRP A 115 -5.27 8.42 4.34
CA TRP A 115 -3.87 8.39 4.73
C TRP A 115 -3.18 7.07 4.42
N LEU A 116 -3.83 5.94 4.70
CA LEU A 116 -3.29 4.61 4.41
C LEU A 116 -3.08 4.41 2.91
N THR A 117 -4.03 4.82 2.06
CA THR A 117 -3.89 4.76 0.60
C THR A 117 -2.61 5.49 0.16
N ARG A 118 -2.36 6.70 0.66
CA ARG A 118 -1.16 7.49 0.32
C ARG A 118 0.12 6.83 0.82
N LEU A 119 0.13 6.36 2.07
CA LEU A 119 1.29 5.69 2.65
C LEU A 119 1.64 4.40 1.89
N LYS A 120 0.61 3.64 1.49
CA LYS A 120 0.75 2.46 0.65
C LYS A 120 1.39 2.80 -0.70
N PHE A 121 0.86 3.80 -1.40
CA PHE A 121 1.42 4.26 -2.67
C PHE A 121 2.86 4.76 -2.51
N ALA A 122 3.16 5.51 -1.45
CA ALA A 122 4.52 5.97 -1.17
C ALA A 122 5.48 4.78 -0.96
N ALA A 123 5.11 3.81 -0.13
CA ALA A 123 5.92 2.61 0.10
C ALA A 123 6.16 1.82 -1.19
N LEU A 124 5.13 1.68 -2.04
CA LEU A 124 5.22 1.01 -3.34
C LEU A 124 6.17 1.75 -4.29
N VAL A 125 6.00 3.07 -4.44
CA VAL A 125 6.82 3.89 -5.35
C VAL A 125 8.28 3.91 -4.89
N ILE A 126 8.53 4.09 -3.59
CA ILE A 126 9.89 4.07 -3.03
C ILE A 126 10.52 2.69 -3.27
N SER A 127 9.78 1.61 -3.06
CA SER A 127 10.26 0.24 -3.34
C SER A 127 10.66 0.08 -4.82
N GLY A 128 9.82 0.56 -5.75
CA GLY A 128 10.11 0.52 -7.18
C GLY A 128 11.35 1.34 -7.56
N ILE A 129 11.48 2.56 -7.05
CA ILE A 129 12.64 3.43 -7.29
C ILE A 129 13.92 2.77 -6.76
N LEU A 130 13.88 2.18 -5.56
CA LEU A 130 15.02 1.50 -4.97
C LEU A 130 15.44 0.27 -5.76
N ILE A 131 14.49 -0.56 -6.20
CA ILE A 131 14.76 -1.70 -7.07
C ILE A 131 15.43 -1.23 -8.37
N LEU A 132 14.88 -0.21 -9.02
CA LEU A 132 15.43 0.35 -10.26
C LEU A 132 16.85 0.86 -10.05
N ARG A 133 17.07 1.61 -8.96
CA ARG A 133 18.38 2.15 -8.61
C ARG A 133 19.39 1.05 -8.30
N LEU A 134 19.01 -0.02 -7.61
CA LEU A 134 19.92 -1.11 -7.29
C LEU A 134 20.20 -1.98 -8.55
N THR A 135 19.25 -2.06 -9.49
CA THR A 135 19.41 -2.83 -10.73
C THR A 135 20.35 -2.14 -11.70
N PHE A 136 20.20 -0.82 -11.88
CA PHE A 136 20.96 -0.04 -12.86
C PHE A 136 22.10 0.78 -12.24
N GLY A 137 22.22 0.82 -10.92
CA GLY A 137 23.25 1.55 -10.21
C GLY A 137 24.64 0.92 -10.33
N PRO A 138 25.70 1.68 -9.98
CA PRO A 138 27.06 1.18 -10.03
C PRO A 138 27.23 -0.04 -9.12
N LYS A 139 27.52 -1.17 -9.76
CA LYS A 139 27.90 -2.41 -9.10
C LYS A 139 29.30 -2.23 -8.49
N PRO A 140 29.56 -2.71 -7.28
CA PRO A 140 30.91 -2.64 -6.72
C PRO A 140 31.88 -3.28 -7.71
N ALA A 141 32.96 -2.57 -8.04
CA ALA A 141 34.03 -3.14 -8.85
C ALA A 141 34.54 -4.36 -8.09
N ASN A 142 34.40 -5.55 -8.68
CA ASN A 142 35.11 -6.73 -8.20
C ASN A 142 36.60 -6.37 -8.26
N GLU A 143 37.21 -6.08 -7.11
CA GLU A 143 38.67 -6.06 -7.04
C GLU A 143 39.17 -7.52 -7.10
N PRO A 144 40.20 -7.80 -7.91
CA PRO A 144 40.68 -9.14 -8.24
C PRO A 144 41.34 -9.87 -7.06
#